data_AF-X0SE87-F1
#
_entry.id   AF-X0SE87-F1
#
_cell.length_a   1.000
_cell.length_b   1.000
_cell.length_c   1.000
_cell.angle_alpha   90.00
_cell.angle_beta   90.00
_cell.angle_gamma   90.00
#
_symmetry.space_group_name_H-M   'P 1'
#
loop_
_entity.id
_entity.type
_entity.pdbx_description
1 polymer ?
#
loop_
_entity_poly.entity_id
_entity_poly.type
_entity_poly.pdbx_seq_one_letter_code
_entity_poly.pdbx_strand_id
1 'polypeptide(L)'
;MIENSKIMKNILNTLLTISSRKETDINIVSTMVSLVKKLEGKYSFLKHVEINDTRFFEAGDSITVMSDLDSVPSNEMGKAIHDIIFSMVESLGSNAGYYFIKEIGHRIGDDYYTTIRDDLGVNLSHMQLEWDVSRMERRLADRYTSE
;
A
#
# COMPACT_ATOMS: atom_id res chain seq x y z
N MET A 1 -15.45 5.84 -14.54
CA MET A 1 -14.96 5.55 -13.17
C MET A 1 -14.21 4.24 -13.23
N ILE A 2 -12.98 4.19 -12.72
CA ILE A 2 -12.20 2.95 -12.69
C ILE A 2 -12.79 2.03 -11.63
N GLU A 3 -12.88 0.73 -11.93
CA GLU A 3 -13.35 -0.30 -11.00
C GLU A 3 -12.41 -0.44 -9.79
N ASN A 4 -12.96 -0.66 -8.59
CA ASN A 4 -12.19 -0.82 -7.35
C ASN A 4 -11.18 -1.97 -7.45
N SER A 5 -11.57 -3.09 -8.06
CA SER A 5 -10.70 -4.23 -8.29
C SER A 5 -9.44 -3.84 -9.09
N LYS A 6 -9.61 -3.05 -10.15
CA LYS A 6 -8.51 -2.49 -10.95
C LYS A 6 -7.65 -1.51 -10.15
N ILE A 7 -8.28 -0.63 -9.36
CA ILE A 7 -7.56 0.33 -8.50
C ILE A 7 -6.69 -0.42 -7.48
N MET A 8 -7.26 -1.37 -6.74
CA MET A 8 -6.54 -2.17 -5.74
C MET A 8 -5.38 -2.93 -6.38
N LYS A 9 -5.63 -3.61 -7.52
CA LYS A 9 -4.58 -4.32 -8.24
C LYS A 9 -3.43 -3.40 -8.65
N ASN A 10 -3.74 -2.21 -9.18
CA ASN A 10 -2.72 -1.25 -9.58
C ASN A 10 -1.92 -0.70 -8.39
N ILE A 11 -2.58 -0.41 -7.27
CA ILE A 11 -1.93 -0.01 -6.01
C ILE A 11 -0.95 -1.08 -5.55
N LEU A 12 -1.42 -2.33 -5.39
CA LEU A 12 -0.59 -3.43 -4.89
C LEU A 12 0.59 -3.73 -5.83
N ASN A 13 0.38 -3.68 -7.15
CA ASN A 13 1.46 -3.84 -8.13
C ASN A 13 2.49 -2.70 -8.03
N THR A 14 2.03 -1.47 -7.81
CA THR A 14 2.91 -0.31 -7.61
C THR A 14 3.74 -0.47 -6.34
N LEU A 15 3.12 -0.88 -5.23
CA LEU A 15 3.80 -1.13 -3.96
C LEU A 15 4.85 -2.24 -4.09
N LEU A 16 4.49 -3.36 -4.71
CA LEU A 16 5.40 -4.46 -4.97
C LEU A 16 6.59 -4.01 -5.82
N THR A 17 6.34 -3.27 -6.90
CA THR A 17 7.38 -2.78 -7.81
C THR A 17 8.37 -1.85 -7.12
N ILE A 18 7.89 -0.92 -6.29
CA ILE A 18 8.75 0.01 -5.57
C ILE A 18 9.57 -0.74 -4.52
N SER A 19 8.93 -1.63 -3.77
CA SER A 19 9.54 -2.34 -2.64
C SER A 19 10.61 -3.32 -3.10
N SER A 20 10.35 -4.10 -4.15
CA SER A 20 11.29 -5.07 -4.72
C SER A 20 12.57 -4.44 -5.29
N ARG A 21 12.58 -3.13 -5.57
CA ARG A 21 13.78 -2.40 -6.02
C ARG A 21 14.69 -1.97 -4.86
N LYS A 22 14.13 -1.83 -3.65
CA LYS A 22 14.80 -1.19 -2.52
C LYS A 22 15.47 -2.18 -1.57
N GLU A 23 15.06 -3.45 -1.58
CA GLU A 23 15.54 -4.44 -0.62
C GLU A 23 15.94 -5.75 -1.30
N THR A 24 17.20 -6.15 -1.10
CA THR A 24 17.76 -7.41 -1.61
C THR A 24 17.49 -8.61 -0.70
N ASP A 25 17.17 -8.40 0.58
CA ASP A 25 17.13 -9.47 1.59
C ASP A 25 15.74 -9.75 2.19
N ILE A 26 14.77 -8.85 2.03
CA ILE A 26 13.41 -9.02 2.56
C ILE A 26 12.52 -9.64 1.49
N ASN A 27 11.80 -10.69 1.86
CA ASN A 27 10.75 -11.27 1.02
C ASN A 27 9.54 -10.32 1.00
N ILE A 28 9.58 -9.32 0.12
CA ILE A 28 8.54 -8.30 -0.07
C ILE A 28 7.17 -8.91 -0.34
N VAL A 29 7.11 -10.00 -1.12
CA VAL A 29 5.85 -10.70 -1.39
C VAL A 29 5.24 -11.23 -0.09
N SER A 30 6.04 -11.92 0.73
CA SER A 30 5.59 -12.43 2.05
C SER A 30 5.13 -11.31 2.98
N THR A 31 5.82 -10.17 2.96
CA THR A 31 5.45 -8.98 3.74
C THR A 31 4.08 -8.46 3.31
N MET A 32 3.87 -8.32 2.00
CA MET A 32 2.60 -7.83 1.44
C MET A 32 1.45 -8.80 1.69
N VAL A 33 1.67 -10.12 1.56
CA VAL A 33 0.70 -11.17 1.91
C VAL A 33 0.29 -11.05 3.38
N SER A 34 1.28 -10.98 4.28
CA SER A 34 1.03 -10.90 5.72
C SER A 34 0.27 -9.63 6.09
N LEU A 35 0.59 -8.50 5.44
CA LEU A 35 -0.05 -7.21 5.62
C LEU A 35 -1.51 -7.25 5.17
N VAL A 36 -1.79 -7.72 3.94
CA VAL A 36 -3.16 -7.82 3.42
C VAL A 36 -3.98 -8.77 4.29
N LYS A 37 -3.42 -9.90 4.71
CA LYS A 37 -4.10 -10.84 5.61
C LYS A 37 -4.39 -10.26 6.98
N LYS A 38 -3.48 -9.46 7.54
CA LYS A 38 -3.72 -8.72 8.80
C LYS A 38 -4.86 -7.72 8.64
N LEU A 39 -4.88 -6.97 7.53
CA LEU A 39 -5.91 -5.97 7.26
C LEU A 39 -7.27 -6.60 6.90
N GLU A 40 -7.33 -7.85 6.45
CA GLU A 40 -8.58 -8.59 6.23
C GLU A 40 -9.46 -8.63 7.49
N GLY A 41 -8.86 -8.67 8.68
CA GLY A 41 -9.59 -8.60 9.95
C GLY A 41 -10.35 -7.29 10.16
N LYS A 42 -9.91 -6.20 9.52
CA LYS A 42 -10.56 -4.88 9.54
C LYS A 42 -11.42 -4.65 8.29
N TYR A 43 -10.99 -5.16 7.15
CA TYR A 43 -11.61 -4.99 5.84
C TYR A 43 -11.88 -6.36 5.22
N SER A 44 -13.04 -6.94 5.50
CA SER A 44 -13.37 -8.31 5.12
C SER A 44 -13.33 -8.58 3.61
N PHE A 45 -13.51 -7.54 2.78
CA PHE A 45 -13.41 -7.64 1.33
C PHE A 45 -11.99 -7.92 0.84
N LEU A 46 -10.95 -7.71 1.66
CA LEU A 46 -9.57 -8.06 1.28
C LEU A 46 -9.36 -9.58 1.13
N LYS A 47 -10.29 -10.42 1.61
CA LYS A 47 -10.31 -11.86 1.32
C LYS A 47 -10.38 -12.18 -0.19
N HIS A 48 -10.77 -11.21 -1.01
CA HIS A 48 -10.87 -11.28 -2.46
C HIS A 48 -9.61 -10.76 -3.19
N VAL A 49 -8.53 -10.53 -2.44
CA VAL A 49 -7.20 -10.17 -2.94
C VAL A 49 -6.26 -11.36 -2.70
N GLU A 50 -5.64 -11.83 -3.77
CA GLU A 50 -4.65 -12.91 -3.73
C GLU A 50 -3.31 -12.37 -4.24
N ILE A 51 -2.25 -12.62 -3.47
CA ILE A 51 -0.88 -12.22 -3.82
C ILE A 51 -0.05 -13.50 -3.91
N ASN A 52 0.43 -13.78 -5.11
CA ASN A 52 1.17 -15.00 -5.44
C ASN A 52 2.67 -14.72 -5.55
N ASP A 53 3.46 -15.65 -5.03
CA ASP A 53 4.91 -15.64 -5.21
C ASP A 53 5.27 -16.19 -6.60
N THR A 54 5.51 -15.28 -7.54
CA THR A 54 5.80 -15.63 -8.94
C THR A 54 7.19 -16.21 -9.15
N ARG A 55 8.01 -16.38 -8.10
CA ARG A 55 9.27 -17.15 -8.19
C ARG A 55 9.06 -18.60 -8.65
N PHE A 56 7.82 -19.09 -8.60
CA PHE A 56 7.42 -20.42 -9.05
C PHE A 56 6.55 -20.45 -10.30
N PHE A 57 6.22 -19.31 -10.92
CA PHE A 57 5.32 -19.25 -12.08
C PHE A 57 5.92 -18.39 -13.20
N GLU A 58 6.24 -19.01 -14.34
CA GLU A 58 6.88 -18.36 -15.49
C GLU A 58 6.01 -17.32 -16.23
N ALA A 59 4.71 -17.17 -15.89
CA ALA A 59 3.80 -16.27 -16.61
C ALA A 59 2.56 -15.80 -15.82
N GLY A 60 2.51 -15.97 -14.50
CA GLY A 60 1.35 -15.62 -13.69
C GLY A 60 1.36 -14.16 -13.23
N ASP A 61 0.18 -13.51 -13.20
CA ASP A 61 0.01 -12.25 -12.49
C ASP A 61 0.29 -12.46 -11.00
N SER A 62 1.24 -11.70 -10.43
CA SER A 62 1.59 -11.78 -9.00
C SER A 62 0.46 -11.33 -8.08
N ILE A 63 -0.53 -10.62 -8.60
CA ILE A 63 -1.64 -10.06 -7.85
C ILE A 63 -2.94 -10.28 -8.61
N THR A 64 -3.85 -11.01 -7.99
CA THR A 64 -5.23 -11.21 -8.46
C THR A 64 -6.18 -10.49 -7.51
N VAL A 65 -7.10 -9.73 -8.08
CA VAL A 65 -8.15 -9.02 -7.31
C VAL A 65 -9.49 -9.35 -7.96
N MET A 66 -10.42 -9.92 -7.20
CA MET A 66 -11.73 -10.29 -7.70
C MET A 66 -12.65 -9.07 -7.82
N SER A 67 -13.62 -9.13 -8.73
CA SER A 67 -14.57 -8.04 -8.99
C SER A 67 -15.56 -7.80 -7.85
N ASP A 68 -15.61 -8.65 -6.83
CA ASP A 68 -16.37 -8.42 -5.59
C ASP A 68 -16.05 -7.05 -4.96
N LEU A 69 -14.80 -6.58 -5.11
CA LEU A 69 -14.36 -5.27 -4.65
C LEU A 69 -15.11 -4.11 -5.32
N ASP A 70 -15.66 -4.30 -6.52
CA ASP A 70 -16.34 -3.23 -7.29
C ASP A 70 -17.65 -2.78 -6.65
N SER A 71 -18.18 -3.60 -5.72
CA SER A 71 -19.34 -3.26 -4.91
C SER A 71 -19.01 -2.56 -3.59
N VAL A 72 -17.73 -2.45 -3.23
CA VAL A 72 -17.28 -1.86 -1.96
C VAL A 72 -17.50 -0.34 -1.98
N PRO A 73 -18.10 0.24 -0.93
CA PRO A 73 -18.26 1.68 -0.81
C PRO A 73 -16.93 2.44 -0.91
N SER A 74 -16.90 3.55 -1.65
CA SER A 74 -15.68 4.33 -1.91
C SER A 74 -14.92 4.73 -0.64
N ASN A 75 -15.65 5.07 0.43
CA ASN A 75 -15.06 5.45 1.71
C ASN A 75 -14.36 4.28 2.43
N GLU A 76 -14.89 3.07 2.32
CA GLU A 76 -14.24 1.87 2.89
C GLU A 76 -13.04 1.45 2.04
N MET A 77 -13.19 1.51 0.72
CA MET A 77 -12.11 1.25 -0.23
C MET A 77 -10.93 2.21 -0.02
N GLY A 78 -11.21 3.51 0.11
CA GLY A 78 -10.20 4.54 0.37
C GLY A 78 -9.46 4.31 1.68
N LYS A 79 -10.17 3.99 2.76
CA LYS A 79 -9.56 3.66 4.07
C LYS A 79 -8.65 2.44 3.98
N ALA A 80 -9.06 1.38 3.28
CA ALA A 80 -8.24 0.20 3.10
C ALA A 80 -6.98 0.50 2.28
N ILE A 81 -7.09 1.24 1.17
CA ILE A 81 -5.92 1.66 0.37
C ILE A 81 -4.95 2.49 1.23
N HIS A 82 -5.46 3.44 2.00
CA HIS A 82 -4.64 4.26 2.90
C HIS A 82 -3.88 3.37 3.90
N ASP A 83 -4.58 2.50 4.62
CA ASP A 83 -3.98 1.60 5.61
C ASP A 83 -2.96 0.65 4.98
N ILE A 84 -3.21 0.16 3.77
CA ILE A 84 -2.27 -0.70 3.03
C ILE A 84 -0.97 0.05 2.72
N ILE A 85 -1.08 1.24 2.13
CA ILE A 85 0.09 2.06 1.79
C ILE A 85 0.87 2.41 3.06
N PHE A 86 0.17 2.86 4.11
CA PHE A 86 0.81 3.29 5.35
C PHE A 86 1.51 2.13 6.06
N SER A 87 0.86 0.97 6.15
CA SER A 87 1.46 -0.24 6.73
C SER A 87 2.68 -0.72 5.93
N MET A 88 2.65 -0.56 4.60
CA MET A 88 3.79 -0.92 3.76
C MET A 88 4.99 0.01 4.00
N VAL A 89 4.74 1.32 4.09
CA VAL A 89 5.78 2.31 4.42
C VAL A 89 6.40 2.02 5.79
N GLU A 90 5.60 1.61 6.78
CA GLU A 90 6.09 1.19 8.09
C GLU A 90 6.99 -0.05 8.02
N SER A 91 6.60 -1.04 7.23
CA SER A 91 7.35 -2.31 7.11
C SER A 91 8.75 -2.13 6.51
N LEU A 92 8.94 -1.12 5.65
CA LEU A 92 10.22 -0.81 5.00
C LEU A 92 11.16 0.02 5.89
N GLY A 93 10.72 0.46 7.06
CA GLY A 93 11.52 1.24 8.00
C GLY A 93 11.83 2.68 7.58
N SER A 94 12.44 3.43 8.49
CA SER A 94 12.53 4.90 8.44
C SER A 94 13.39 5.47 7.30
N ASN A 95 14.33 4.69 6.75
CA ASN A 95 15.24 5.15 5.69
C ASN A 95 14.71 4.86 4.28
N ALA A 96 14.06 3.71 4.04
CA ALA A 96 13.49 3.38 2.73
C ALA A 96 12.11 4.03 2.50
N GLY A 97 11.37 4.32 3.59
CA GLY A 97 10.04 4.93 3.54
C GLY A 97 9.99 6.41 3.14
N TYR A 98 11.08 7.18 3.26
CA TYR A 98 11.04 8.65 3.18
C TYR A 98 10.50 9.21 1.85
N TYR A 99 10.81 8.54 0.73
CA TYR A 99 10.29 8.91 -0.59
C TYR A 99 9.26 7.91 -1.12
N PHE A 100 8.81 6.96 -0.31
CA PHE A 100 8.01 5.84 -0.79
C PHE A 100 6.62 6.31 -1.25
N ILE A 101 5.92 7.13 -0.45
CA ILE A 101 4.59 7.64 -0.81
C ILE A 101 4.66 8.56 -2.03
N LYS A 102 5.68 9.43 -2.11
CA LYS A 102 5.94 10.24 -3.30
C LYS A 102 6.17 9.35 -4.52
N GLU A 103 6.95 8.28 -4.40
CA GLU A 103 7.24 7.38 -5.52
C GLU A 103 6.00 6.64 -6.02
N ILE A 104 5.06 6.28 -5.12
CA ILE A 104 3.74 5.75 -5.53
C ILE A 104 3.04 6.74 -6.46
N GLY A 105 2.99 8.02 -6.08
CA GLY A 105 2.35 9.07 -6.88
C GLY A 105 2.91 9.21 -8.29
N HIS A 106 4.21 8.98 -8.48
CA HIS A 106 4.85 9.05 -9.80
C HIS A 106 4.67 7.78 -10.64
N ARG A 107 4.29 6.65 -10.03
CA ARG A 107 4.25 5.33 -10.70
C ARG A 107 2.84 4.80 -10.93
N ILE A 108 1.87 5.23 -10.12
CA ILE A 108 0.51 4.70 -10.17
C ILE A 108 -0.25 5.10 -11.46
N GLY A 109 0.21 6.15 -12.15
CA GLY A 109 -0.41 6.69 -13.36
C GLY A 109 -1.49 7.73 -13.06
N ASP A 110 -1.61 8.73 -13.93
CA ASP A 110 -2.40 9.95 -13.68
C ASP A 110 -3.90 9.66 -13.47
N ASP A 111 -4.48 8.75 -14.25
CA ASP A 111 -5.89 8.37 -14.14
C ASP A 111 -6.19 7.72 -12.78
N TYR A 112 -5.32 6.81 -12.35
CA TYR A 112 -5.46 6.15 -11.04
C TYR A 112 -5.18 7.13 -9.90
N TYR A 113 -4.16 7.99 -10.02
CA TYR A 113 -3.85 9.01 -9.03
C TYR A 113 -5.04 9.95 -8.80
N THR A 114 -5.66 10.42 -9.89
CA THR A 114 -6.84 11.29 -9.84
C THR A 114 -8.02 10.55 -9.23
N THR A 115 -8.27 9.31 -9.66
CA THR A 115 -9.38 8.49 -9.14
C THR A 115 -9.24 8.22 -7.64
N ILE A 116 -8.06 7.79 -7.15
CA ILE A 116 -7.90 7.52 -5.71
C ILE A 116 -8.04 8.79 -4.88
N ARG A 117 -7.62 9.95 -5.41
CA ARG A 117 -7.69 11.23 -4.71
C ARG A 117 -9.13 11.75 -4.65
N ASP A 118 -9.79 11.81 -5.80
CA ASP A 118 -11.05 12.54 -5.97
C ASP A 118 -12.26 11.66 -5.64
N ASP A 119 -12.22 10.37 -5.98
CA ASP A 119 -13.35 9.45 -5.80
C ASP A 119 -13.24 8.63 -4.49
N LEU A 120 -12.01 8.31 -4.06
CA LEU A 120 -11.78 7.48 -2.86
C LEU A 120 -11.23 8.28 -1.65
N GLY A 121 -10.90 9.56 -1.83
CA GLY A 121 -10.39 10.43 -0.76
C GLY A 121 -8.97 10.12 -0.28
N VAL A 122 -8.19 9.33 -1.04
CA VAL A 122 -6.81 8.96 -0.73
C VAL A 122 -5.85 9.99 -1.30
N ASN A 123 -5.48 10.98 -0.49
CA ASN A 123 -4.54 12.03 -0.89
C ASN A 123 -3.10 11.66 -0.49
N LEU A 124 -2.29 11.22 -1.46
CA LEU A 124 -0.90 10.82 -1.21
C LEU A 124 -0.02 11.95 -0.65
N SER A 125 -0.30 13.21 -0.99
CA SER A 125 0.43 14.35 -0.40
C SER A 125 0.08 14.52 1.08
N HIS A 126 -1.18 14.33 1.46
CA HIS A 126 -1.60 14.33 2.86
C HIS A 126 -0.97 13.16 3.62
N MET A 127 -1.00 11.95 3.05
CA MET A 127 -0.36 10.77 3.64
C MET A 127 1.14 10.94 3.88
N GLN A 128 1.84 11.61 2.96
CA GLN A 128 3.26 11.93 3.16
C GLN A 128 3.47 12.85 4.37
N LEU A 129 2.61 13.85 4.56
CA LEU A 129 2.68 14.73 5.74
C LEU A 129 2.39 13.96 7.02
N GLU A 130 1.36 13.10 7.04
CA GLU A 130 1.04 12.22 8.17
C GLU A 130 2.23 11.34 8.55
N TRP A 131 2.92 10.77 7.55
CA TRP A 131 4.13 9.98 7.75
C TRP A 131 5.28 10.79 8.34
N ASP A 132 5.53 11.99 7.80
CA ASP A 132 6.60 12.86 8.26
C ASP A 132 6.38 13.28 9.72
N VAL A 133 5.13 13.61 10.10
CA VAL A 133 4.74 13.90 11.49
C VAL A 133 4.97 12.69 12.39
N SER A 134 4.41 11.52 12.03
CA SER A 134 4.54 10.28 12.82
C SER A 134 6.02 9.87 13.02
N ARG A 135 6.87 10.16 12.04
CA ARG A 135 8.32 9.93 12.14
C ARG A 135 8.99 10.93 13.09
N MET A 136 8.62 12.20 13.03
CA MET A 136 9.16 13.21 13.95
C MET A 136 8.81 12.88 15.40
N GLU A 137 7.58 12.47 15.67
CA GLU A 137 7.12 12.07 17.01
C GLU A 137 7.92 10.89 17.55
N ARG A 138 8.13 9.83 16.75
CA ARG A 138 8.98 8.69 17.14
C ARG A 138 10.41 9.12 17.48
N ARG A 139 11.02 9.97 16.65
CA ARG A 139 12.38 10.49 16.90
C ARG A 139 12.47 11.33 18.16
N LEU A 140 11.41 12.05 18.52
CA LEU A 140 11.37 12.81 19.77
C LEU A 140 11.23 11.87 20.97
N ALA A 141 10.32 10.89 20.90
CA ALA A 141 10.13 9.89 21.95
C ALA A 141 11.42 9.14 22.27
N ASP A 142 12.14 8.67 21.25
CA ASP A 142 13.40 7.92 21.41
C ASP A 142 14.47 8.74 22.16
N ARG A 143 14.49 10.07 21.98
CA ARG A 143 15.45 10.96 22.67
C ARG A 143 15.16 11.08 24.17
N TYR A 144 13.88 11.07 24.56
CA TYR A 144 13.49 11.19 25.97
C TYR A 144 13.53 9.87 26.74
N THR A 145 13.57 8.73 26.06
CA THR A 145 13.75 7.40 26.69
C THR A 145 15.21 6.94 26.79
N SER A 146 16.15 7.71 26.23
CA SER A 146 17.59 7.37 26.20
C SER A 146 18.43 8.13 27.23
N GLU A 147 17.79 8.88 28.14
CA GLU A 147 18.39 9.54 29.32
C GLU A 147 18.02 8.80 30.60
#